data_AF-A0A2V8CHN2-F1
#
_entry.id   AF-A0A2V8CHN2-F1
#
_cell.length_a   1.000
_cell.length_b   1.000
_cell.length_c   1.000
_cell.angle_alpha   90.00
_cell.angle_beta   90.00
_cell.angle_gamma   90.00
#
_symmetry.space_group_name_H-M   'P 1'
#
loop_
_entity.id
_entity.type
_entity.pdbx_description
1 polymer ?
#
loop_
_entity_poly.entity_id
_entity_poly.type
_entity_poly.pdbx_seq_one_letter_code
_entity_poly.pdbx_strand_id
1 'polypeptide(L)' 'MVDLSNKVALITGGKRIGAVVARELAGRGVDVAFSYARSKSEAEQAAGQVRSAGRRAEIFQTNL' A
#
# COMPACT_ATOMS: atom_id res chain seq x y z
N MET A 1 -15.52 12.58 -11.77
CA MET A 1 -14.63 11.48 -11.32
C MET A 1 -13.48 12.12 -10.54
N VAL A 2 -13.09 11.57 -9.39
CA VAL A 2 -12.05 12.17 -8.53
C VAL A 2 -10.67 11.78 -9.06
N ASP A 3 -9.78 12.76 -9.22
CA ASP A 3 -8.36 12.53 -9.52
C ASP A 3 -7.59 12.20 -8.23
N LEU A 4 -6.90 11.06 -8.25
CA LEU A 4 -6.09 10.54 -7.14
C LEU A 4 -4.59 10.60 -7.42
N SER A 5 -4.17 11.13 -8.57
CA SER A 5 -2.77 11.22 -8.93
C SER A 5 -1.97 12.00 -7.87
N ASN A 6 -0.77 11.51 -7.55
CA ASN A 6 0.16 12.10 -6.58
C ASN A 6 -0.40 12.25 -5.15
N LYS A 7 -1.47 11.53 -4.81
CA LYS A 7 -1.92 11.39 -3.42
C LYS A 7 -1.16 10.28 -2.71
N VAL A 8 -1.31 10.25 -1.38
CA VAL A 8 -0.76 9.22 -0.52
C VAL A 8 -1.90 8.56 0.26
N ALA A 9 -1.89 7.23 0.34
CA ALA A 9 -2.83 6.45 1.14
C ALA A 9 -2.11 5.68 2.24
N LEU A 10 -2.66 5.70 3.47
CA LEU A 10 -2.27 4.80 4.55
C LEU A 10 -3.25 3.63 4.60
N ILE A 11 -2.74 2.40 4.48
CA ILE A 11 -3.54 1.18 4.56
C ILE A 11 -3.13 0.39 5.79
N THR A 12 -4.07 0.22 6.72
CA THR A 12 -3.91 -0.66 7.88
C THR A 12 -4.19 -2.11 7.48
N GLY A 13 -3.15 -2.94 7.41
CA GLY A 13 -3.24 -4.36 7.08
C GLY A 13 -3.08 -4.67 5.58
N GLY A 14 -1.85 -4.96 5.15
CA GLY A 14 -1.50 -5.25 3.74
C GLY A 14 -1.65 -6.70 3.26
N LYS A 15 -2.27 -7.63 4.01
CA LYS A 15 -2.23 -9.08 3.67
C LYS A 15 -3.29 -9.55 2.67
N ARG A 16 -4.52 -9.03 2.76
CA ARG A 16 -5.68 -9.50 1.96
C ARG A 16 -6.26 -8.34 1.16
N ILE A 17 -7.40 -7.81 1.61
CA ILE A 17 -8.08 -6.68 0.95
C ILE A 17 -7.14 -5.48 0.82
N GLY A 18 -6.33 -5.19 1.84
CA GLY A 18 -5.37 -4.09 1.77
C GLY A 18 -4.34 -4.21 0.64
N ALA A 19 -3.89 -5.42 0.28
CA ALA A 19 -3.00 -5.61 -0.88
C ALA A 19 -3.71 -5.27 -2.20
N VAL A 20 -4.95 -5.76 -2.35
CA VAL A 20 -5.76 -5.51 -3.55
C VAL A 20 -6.05 -4.02 -3.72
N VAL A 21 -6.44 -3.36 -2.64
CA VAL A 21 -6.70 -1.91 -2.62
C VAL A 21 -5.43 -1.13 -2.93
N ALA A 22 -4.28 -1.50 -2.36
CA ALA A 22 -3.02 -0.84 -2.63
C ALA A 22 -2.62 -0.92 -4.10
N ARG A 23 -2.77 -2.11 -4.72
CA ARG A 23 -2.48 -2.32 -6.13
C ARG A 23 -3.36 -1.43 -7.03
N GLU A 24 -4.66 -1.37 -6.72
CA GLU A 24 -5.60 -0.53 -7.47
C GLU A 24 -5.29 0.97 -7.32
N LEU A 25 -4.99 1.42 -6.11
CA LEU A 25 -4.60 2.81 -5.86
C LEU A 25 -3.28 3.17 -6.56
N ALA A 26 -2.30 2.27 -6.53
CA ALA A 26 -1.02 2.49 -7.21
C ALA A 26 -1.21 2.64 -8.73
N GLY A 27 -2.08 1.83 -9.34
CA GLY A 27 -2.46 1.96 -10.75
C GLY A 27 -3.13 3.31 -11.10
N ARG A 28 -3.66 4.03 -10.09
CA ARG A 28 -4.23 5.37 -10.22
C ARG A 28 -3.25 6.49 -9.87
N GLY A 29 -1.97 6.18 -9.66
CA GLY A 29 -0.93 7.17 -9.38
C GLY A 29 -0.75 7.52 -7.89
N VAL A 30 -1.24 6.67 -6.98
CA VAL A 30 -1.18 6.90 -5.53
C VAL A 30 0.06 6.22 -4.93
N ASP A 31 0.77 6.91 -4.06
CA ASP A 31 1.80 6.31 -3.20
C ASP A 31 1.16 5.67 -1.97
N VAL A 32 1.72 4.58 -1.45
CA VAL A 32 1.06 3.78 -0.40
C VAL A 32 1.97 3.53 0.79
N ALA A 33 1.50 3.88 2.00
CA ALA A 33 2.08 3.42 3.25
C ALA A 33 1.26 2.26 3.82
N PHE A 34 1.92 1.21 4.30
CA PHE A 34 1.25 0.10 4.98
C PHE A 34 1.57 0.10 6.47
N SER A 35 0.55 -0.15 7.27
CA SER A 35 0.70 -0.55 8.67
C SER A 35 0.52 -2.07 8.81
N TYR A 36 1.34 -2.71 9.62
CA TYR A 36 1.19 -4.13 9.99
C TYR A 36 1.54 -4.37 11.46
N ALA A 37 0.87 -5.34 12.10
CA ALA A 37 1.24 -5.78 13.45
C ALA A 37 2.25 -6.94 13.44
N ARG A 38 1.89 -8.03 12.72
CA ARG A 38 2.66 -9.29 12.69
C ARG A 38 3.02 -9.77 11.28
N SER A 39 2.39 -9.20 10.25
CA SER A 39 2.47 -9.66 8.86
C SER A 39 3.49 -8.87 8.03
N LYS A 40 4.75 -8.85 8.47
CA LYS A 40 5.81 -8.10 7.80
C LYS A 40 6.02 -8.56 6.35
N SER A 41 6.08 -9.87 6.13
CA SER A 41 6.35 -10.43 4.80
C SER A 41 5.23 -10.08 3.82
N GLU A 42 3.98 -10.17 4.26
CA GLU A 42 2.83 -9.84 3.40
C GLU A 42 2.73 -8.33 3.14
N ALA A 43 3.08 -7.49 4.12
CA ALA A 43 3.19 -6.04 3.91
C ALA A 43 4.29 -5.69 2.89
N GLU A 44 5.46 -6.36 2.96
CA GLU A 44 6.56 -6.16 2.01
C GLU A 44 6.17 -6.62 0.59
N GLN A 45 5.45 -7.75 0.46
CA GLN A 45 4.94 -8.20 -0.83
C GLN A 45 3.96 -7.19 -1.44
N ALA A 46 3.05 -6.64 -0.64
CA ALA A 46 2.12 -5.61 -1.10
C ALA A 46 2.85 -4.30 -1.49
N ALA A 47 3.85 -3.89 -0.71
CA ALA A 47 4.72 -2.76 -1.04
C ALA A 47 5.50 -2.99 -2.34
N GLY A 48 5.97 -4.22 -2.57
CA GLY A 48 6.59 -4.63 -3.83
C GLY A 48 5.66 -4.42 -5.03
N GLN A 49 4.39 -4.79 -4.93
CA GLN A 49 3.41 -4.57 -6.00
C GLN A 49 3.20 -3.08 -6.30
N VAL A 50 3.14 -2.23 -5.27
CA VAL A 50 3.02 -0.77 -5.44
C VAL A 50 4.27 -0.20 -6.12
N ARG A 51 5.48 -0.63 -5.70
CA ARG A 51 6.75 -0.22 -6.31
C ARG A 51 6.86 -0.67 -7.77
N SER A 52 6.42 -1.89 -8.10
CA SER A 52 6.35 -2.38 -9.47
C SER A 52 5.40 -1.58 -10.37
N ALA A 53 4.40 -0.90 -9.80
CA ALA A 53 3.53 0.04 -10.50
C ALA A 53 4.15 1.45 -10.65
N GLY A 54 5.43 1.63 -10.31
CA GLY A 54 6.14 2.91 -10.41
C GLY A 54 5.79 3.91 -9.30
N ARG A 55 5.14 3.45 -8.22
CA ARG A 55 4.75 4.29 -7.07
C ARG A 55 5.62 4.03 -5.86
N ARG A 56 5.65 4.98 -4.92
CA ARG A 56 6.42 4.83 -3.68
C ARG A 56 5.63 3.97 -2.69
N ALA A 57 6.34 3.12 -1.95
CA ALA A 57 5.74 2.33 -0.89
C ALA A 57 6.65 2.17 0.31
N GLU A 58 6.09 2.35 1.51
CA GLU A 58 6.76 2.18 2.80
C GLU A 58 5.92 1.30 3.74
N ILE A 59 6.61 0.56 4.62
CA ILE A 59 5.94 -0.33 5.59
C ILE A 59 6.33 0.05 7.02
N PHE A 60 5.34 0.07 7.91
CA PHE A 60 5.51 0.45 9.31
C PHE A 60 4.91 -0.62 10.22
N GLN A 61 5.72 -1.13 11.15
CA GLN A 61 5.21 -2.01 12.20
C GLN A 61 4.47 -1.17 13.25
N THR A 62 3.21 -1.49 13.51
CA THR A 62 2.33 -0.75 14.41
C THR A 62 1.35 -1.68 15.12
N ASN A 63 0.94 -1.33 16.33
CA ASN A 63 -0.15 -1.97 17.07
C ASN A 63 -1.32 -0.99 17.17
N LEU A 64 -2.00 -0.78 16.05
CA LEU A 64 -3.17 0.09 15.90
C LEU A 64 -4.46 -0.67 16.23
#